data_AF-A0A2A7A4H3-F1
#
_entry.id   AF-A0A2A7A4H3-F1
#
_cell.length_a   1.000
_cell.length_b   1.000
_cell.length_c   1.000
_cell.angle_alpha   90.00
_cell.angle_beta   90.00
_cell.angle_gamma   90.00
#
_symmetry.space_group_name_H-M   'P 1'
#
loop_
_entity.id
_entity.type
_entity.pdbx_description
1 polymer ?
#
loop_
_entity_poly.entity_id
_entity_poly.type
_entity_poly.pdbx_seq_one_letter_code
_entity_poly.pdbx_strand_id
1 'polypeptide(L)' 'MKVCIAGGGRVGRYLAQSLLTNHHSVVIIEPIEAQCRMLADSLDIPVICGDSISVDTLRTADVGSCNAF' A
#
# COMPACT_ATOMS: atom_id res chain seq x y z
N MET A 1 2.13 12.35 6.63
CA MET A 1 0.75 11.90 6.34
C MET A 1 0.79 10.41 6.06
N LYS A 2 -0.29 9.68 6.40
CA LYS A 2 -0.43 8.24 6.13
C LYS A 2 -1.35 8.05 4.92
N VAL A 3 -0.87 7.38 3.89
CA VAL A 3 -1.62 7.15 2.63
C VAL A 3 -1.76 5.65 2.44
N CYS A 4 -2.98 5.19 2.18
CA CYS A 4 -3.23 3.84 1.71
C CYS A 4 -3.34 3.85 0.19
N ILE A 5 -2.82 2.82 -0.47
CA ILE A 5 -2.95 2.65 -1.93
C ILE A 5 -3.54 1.28 -2.20
N ALA A 6 -4.71 1.25 -2.85
CA ALA A 6 -5.30 0.03 -3.36
C ALA A 6 -4.72 -0.31 -4.74
N GLY A 7 -3.83 -1.29 -4.79
CA GLY A 7 -3.17 -1.77 -6.01
C GLY A 7 -1.72 -1.32 -6.11
N GLY A 8 -0.81 -2.31 -6.15
CA GLY A 8 0.63 -2.15 -6.20
C GLY A 8 1.24 -2.25 -7.60
N GLY A 9 0.41 -2.13 -8.64
CA GLY A 9 0.89 -2.13 -10.03
C GLY A 9 1.78 -0.92 -10.37
N ARG A 10 2.04 -0.71 -11.67
CA ARG A 10 2.98 0.33 -12.15
C ARG A 10 2.73 1.73 -11.56
N VAL A 11 1.48 2.17 -11.54
CA VAL A 11 1.09 3.50 -11.04
C VAL A 11 1.19 3.56 -9.52
N GLY A 12 0.62 2.57 -8.81
CA GLY A 12 0.64 2.53 -7.35
C GLY A 12 2.06 2.51 -6.78
N ARG A 13 2.96 1.74 -7.42
CA ARG A 13 4.39 1.73 -7.07
C ARG A 13 5.05 3.08 -7.26
N TYR A 14 4.84 3.73 -8.41
CA TYR A 14 5.46 5.03 -8.69
C TYR A 14 4.95 6.11 -7.73
N LEU A 15 3.64 6.10 -7.44
CA LEU A 15 3.02 6.99 -6.46
C LEU A 15 3.61 6.75 -5.07
N ALA A 16 3.69 5.49 -4.62
CA ALA A 16 4.28 5.15 -3.33
C ALA A 16 5.73 5.67 -3.22
N GLN A 17 6.55 5.47 -4.25
CA GLN A 17 7.94 5.94 -4.26
C GLN A 17 8.05 7.47 -4.18
N SER A 18 7.17 8.20 -4.87
CA SER A 18 7.11 9.66 -4.80
C SER A 18 6.69 10.13 -3.40
N LEU A 19 5.67 9.50 -2.81
CA LEU A 19 5.18 9.82 -1.46
C LEU A 19 6.25 9.53 -0.38
N LEU A 20 6.97 8.42 -0.52
CA LEU A 20 8.08 8.08 0.39
C LEU A 20 9.21 9.10 0.32
N THR A 21 9.54 9.57 -0.88
CA THR A 21 10.52 10.67 -1.09
C THR A 21 10.09 11.96 -0.39
N ASN A 22 8.79 12.20 -0.26
CA ASN A 22 8.22 13.34 0.46
C ASN A 22 8.03 13.08 1.97
N HIS A 23 8.66 12.03 2.53
CA HIS A 23 8.57 11.64 3.94
C HIS A 23 7.13 11.35 4.40
N HIS A 24 6.32 10.73 3.53
CA HIS A 24 5.00 10.23 3.88
C HIS A 24 5.04 8.73 4.16
N SER A 25 4.17 8.29 5.07
CA SER A 25 3.99 6.86 5.36
C SER A 25 2.99 6.28 4.37
N VAL A 26 3.36 5.21 3.70
CA VAL A 26 2.53 4.57 2.67
C VAL A 26 2.26 3.12 3.05
N VAL A 27 1.03 2.68 2.89
CA VAL A 27 0.60 1.27 2.97
C VAL A 27 0.02 0.89 1.61
N ILE A 28 0.43 -0.26 1.08
CA ILE A 28 -0.13 -0.78 -0.18
C ILE A 28 -0.96 -2.04 0.11
N ILE A 29 -2.14 -2.11 -0.48
CA ILE A 29 -2.96 -3.33 -0.53
C ILE A 29 -2.83 -3.92 -1.94
N GLU A 30 -2.38 -5.15 -2.06
CA GLU A 30 -2.18 -5.82 -3.34
C GLU A 30 -2.66 -7.27 -3.27
N PRO A 31 -3.61 -7.72 -4.11
CA PRO A 31 -4.08 -9.11 -4.07
C PRO A 31 -3.07 -10.13 -4.59
N ILE A 32 -2.13 -9.74 -5.46
CA ILE A 32 -1.17 -10.66 -6.07
C ILE A 32 0.05 -10.84 -5.16
N GLU A 33 0.18 -12.00 -4.53
CA GLU A 33 1.27 -12.32 -3.58
C GLU A 33 2.67 -12.05 -4.14
N ALA A 34 2.91 -12.40 -5.42
CA ALA A 34 4.18 -12.14 -6.08
C ALA A 34 4.52 -10.64 -6.16
N GLN A 35 3.51 -9.79 -6.42
CA GLN A 35 3.68 -8.33 -6.43
C GLN A 35 3.88 -7.80 -5.01
N CYS A 36 3.16 -8.33 -4.01
CA CYS A 36 3.35 -7.92 -2.62
C CYS A 36 4.82 -8.06 -2.18
N ARG A 37 5.41 -9.24 -2.43
CA ARG A 37 6.81 -9.53 -2.05
C ARG A 37 7.76 -8.57 -2.74
N MET A 38 7.60 -8.41 -4.05
CA MET A 38 8.42 -7.46 -4.82
C MET A 38 8.30 -6.02 -4.30
N LEU A 39 7.11 -5.58 -3.90
CA LEU A 39 6.88 -4.23 -3.39
C LEU A 39 7.46 -4.04 -1.99
N ALA A 40 7.26 -5.01 -1.09
CA ALA A 40 7.85 -5.01 0.24
C ALA A 40 9.37 -4.94 0.17
N ASP A 41 9.99 -5.78 -0.67
CA ASP A 41 11.44 -5.81 -0.87
C ASP A 41 11.99 -4.54 -1.53
N SER A 42 11.22 -3.94 -2.46
CA SER A 42 11.69 -2.77 -3.23
C SER A 42 11.53 -1.44 -2.51
N LEU A 43 10.45 -1.29 -1.73
CA LEU A 43 10.04 0.00 -1.16
C LEU A 43 10.22 0.07 0.35
N ASP A 44 10.49 -1.06 1.02
CA ASP A 44 10.63 -1.16 2.48
C ASP A 44 9.43 -0.56 3.24
N ILE A 45 8.23 -0.88 2.76
CA ILE A 45 6.95 -0.42 3.33
C ILE A 45 6.05 -1.58 3.71
N PRO A 46 5.06 -1.36 4.59
CA PRO A 46 4.03 -2.36 4.85
C PRO A 46 3.19 -2.61 3.59
N VAL A 47 3.16 -3.86 3.15
CA VAL A 47 2.31 -4.33 2.07
C VAL A 47 1.38 -5.40 2.60
N ILE A 48 0.09 -5.24 2.33
CA ILE A 48 -0.95 -6.18 2.76
C ILE A 48 -1.40 -6.96 1.54
N CYS A 49 -1.18 -8.27 1.59
CA CYS A 49 -1.71 -9.16 0.57
C CYS A 49 -3.17 -9.44 0.79
N GLY A 50 -4.02 -8.95 -0.09
CA GLY A 50 -5.46 -9.13 -0.01
C GLY A 50 -6.22 -8.24 -0.97
N ASP A 51 -7.52 -8.48 -1.07
CA ASP A 51 -8.39 -7.67 -1.90
C ASP A 51 -8.74 -6.36 -1.19
N SER A 52 -8.56 -5.24 -1.87
CA SER A 52 -8.89 -3.89 -1.40
C SER A 52 -10.40 -3.66 -1.20
N ILE A 53 -11.26 -4.53 -1.74
CA ILE A 53 -12.72 -4.46 -1.51
C ILE A 53 -13.15 -5.22 -0.24
N SER A 54 -12.26 -6.02 0.35
CA SER A 54 -12.56 -6.78 1.56
C SER A 54 -12.44 -5.92 2.81
N VAL A 55 -13.49 -5.93 3.64
CA VAL A 55 -13.53 -5.20 4.91
C VAL A 55 -12.42 -5.66 5.84
N ASP A 56 -12.08 -6.95 5.86
CA ASP A 56 -11.00 -7.49 6.70
C ASP A 56 -9.62 -6.98 6.25
N THR A 57 -9.39 -6.89 4.94
CA THR A 57 -8.14 -6.33 4.39
C THR A 57 -8.03 -4.85 4.73
N LEU A 58 -9.10 -4.08 4.55
CA LEU A 58 -9.15 -2.65 4.87
C LEU A 58 -8.92 -2.39 6.37
N ARG A 59 -9.48 -3.23 7.25
CA ARG A 59 -9.22 -3.18 8.70
C ARG A 59 -7.76 -3.49 9.02
N THR A 60 -7.18 -4.50 8.39
CA THR A 60 -5.76 -4.86 8.56
C THR A 60 -4.84 -3.73 8.09
N ALA A 61 -5.22 -3.02 7.03
CA ALA A 61 -4.52 -1.85 6.51
C ALA A 61 -4.69 -0.59 7.36
N ASP A 62 -5.55 -0.64 8.38
CA ASP A 62 -5.85 0.47 9.26
C ASP A 62 -6.18 1.74 8.44
N VAL A 63 -7.04 1.56 7.41
CA VAL A 63 -7.42 2.64 6.48
C VAL A 63 -8.13 3.80 7.18
N GLY A 64 -8.74 3.54 8.34
CA GLY A 64 -9.41 4.56 9.14
C GLY A 64 -8.46 5.60 9.73
N SER A 65 -7.17 5.27 9.89
CA SER A 65 -6.15 6.23 10.35
C SER A 65 -5.40 6.91 9.19
N CYS A 66 -5.67 6.50 7.94
CA CYS A 66 -5.06 7.09 6.76
C CYS A 66 -5.73 8.43 6.41
N ASN A 67 -4.93 9.37 5.93
CA ASN A 67 -5.39 10.68 5.46
C ASN A 67 -5.94 10.63 4.04
N ALA A 68 -5.50 9.64 3.26
CA ALA A 68 -5.93 9.41 1.88
C ALA A 68 -5.92 7.91 1.57
N PHE A 69 -6.77 7.51 0.63
CA PHE A 69 -6.94 6.15 0.11
C PHE A 69 -6.98 6.20 -1.42
#